data_AF-Q6QAZ8-F1
#
_entry.id   AF-Q6QAZ8-F1
#
_cell.length_a   1.000
_cell.length_b   1.000
_cell.length_c   1.000
_cell.angle_alpha   90.00
_cell.angle_beta   90.00
_cell.angle_gamma   90.00
#
_symmetry.space_group_name_H-M   'P 1'
#
loop_
_entity.id
_entity.type
_entity.pdbx_description
1 polymer ?
#
loop_
_entity_poly.entity_id
_entity_poly.type
_entity_poly.pdbx_seq_one_letter_code
_entity_poly.pdbx_strand_id
1 'polypeptide(L)'
;NLTALLDHLEKTYLLEPVPRTLGHPTLDAAGRYGYVWVWYGSPQPLHPLPEITAADVDNGDFMHLHFAFETTTAVLRIVENFYDAQHATPVHALPISAFELKLFDDWSRWPEVESLARAGAWFGAGIDFHVNRYFGPLGMLSRALGLNMSQMNLHFDGYPGGCIMTVALDADVKYKLLQCVTPVSDGKNIMHMLISIKKVGGVLRRATDFVLFGLQTRQAAG
;
A
#
# COMPACT_ATOMS: atom_id res chain seq x y z
N ASN A 1 41.28 -34.24 15.25
CA ASN A 1 41.61 -34.76 13.91
C ASN A 1 40.59 -34.18 12.92
N LEU A 2 40.78 -32.92 12.53
CA LEU A 2 39.82 -32.13 11.74
C LEU A 2 39.73 -32.63 10.29
N THR A 3 40.81 -33.25 9.81
CA THR A 3 40.95 -33.83 8.47
C THR A 3 40.02 -35.03 8.25
N ALA A 4 39.73 -35.83 9.28
CA ALA A 4 38.83 -36.97 9.19
C ALA A 4 37.33 -36.57 9.18
N LEU A 5 36.99 -35.39 9.72
CA LEU A 5 35.62 -34.86 9.69
C LEU A 5 35.32 -34.21 8.32
N LEU A 6 36.33 -33.61 7.68
CA LEU A 6 36.26 -33.08 6.33
C LEU A 6 36.21 -34.21 5.28
N ASP A 7 37.00 -35.27 5.45
CA ASP A 7 36.94 -36.49 4.59
C ASP A 7 35.56 -37.18 4.63
N HIS A 8 34.81 -37.05 5.74
CA HIS A 8 33.47 -37.63 5.82
C HIS A 8 32.39 -36.76 5.16
N LEU A 9 32.62 -35.44 5.03
CA LEU A 9 31.78 -34.53 4.26
C LEU A 9 32.13 -34.56 2.76
N GLU A 10 33.39 -34.89 2.41
CA GLU A 10 33.83 -35.18 1.03
C GLU A 10 33.46 -36.59 0.55
N LYS A 11 32.98 -37.48 1.44
CA LYS A 11 32.21 -38.68 1.06
C LYS A 11 30.82 -38.29 0.55
N THR A 12 30.84 -37.64 -0.60
CA THR A 12 30.06 -38.00 -1.77
C THR A 12 28.65 -38.48 -1.44
N TYR A 13 27.73 -37.54 -1.29
CA TYR A 13 26.42 -37.77 -1.87
C TYR A 13 26.67 -37.96 -3.37
N LEU A 14 26.79 -39.22 -3.81
CA LEU A 14 26.59 -39.59 -5.20
C LEU A 14 25.11 -39.27 -5.48
N LEU A 15 24.82 -38.00 -5.74
CA LEU A 15 23.53 -37.59 -6.23
C LEU A 15 23.37 -38.24 -7.59
N GLU A 16 22.36 -39.08 -7.74
CA GLU A 16 21.92 -39.53 -9.06
C GLU A 16 21.75 -38.29 -9.96
N PRO A 17 22.08 -38.37 -11.27
CA PRO A 17 21.93 -37.23 -12.16
C PRO A 17 20.51 -36.68 -12.06
N VAL A 18 20.38 -35.39 -11.72
CA VAL A 18 19.08 -34.72 -11.69
C VAL A 18 18.42 -34.93 -13.05
N PRO A 19 17.22 -35.54 -13.11
CA PRO A 19 16.55 -35.79 -14.38
C PRO A 19 16.47 -34.50 -15.19
N ARG A 20 16.85 -34.53 -16.46
CA ARG A 20 16.80 -33.32 -17.34
C ARG A 20 15.38 -32.76 -17.49
N THR A 21 14.38 -33.56 -17.16
CA THR A 21 12.96 -33.22 -17.14
C THR A 21 12.49 -32.68 -15.80
N LEU A 22 13.33 -32.65 -14.77
CA LEU A 22 13.01 -32.07 -13.47
C LEU A 22 13.06 -30.54 -13.60
N GLY A 23 11.89 -29.93 -13.79
CA GLY A 23 11.69 -28.49 -13.73
C GLY A 23 10.64 -28.17 -12.68
N HIS A 24 10.93 -27.19 -11.82
CA HIS A 24 9.91 -26.60 -10.96
C HIS A 24 9.36 -25.34 -11.65
N PRO A 25 8.06 -25.03 -11.47
CA PRO A 25 7.53 -23.73 -11.87
C PRO A 25 8.38 -22.63 -11.24
N THR A 26 8.89 -21.72 -12.07
CA THR A 26 9.55 -20.50 -11.61
C THR A 26 8.54 -19.37 -11.71
N LEU A 27 8.48 -18.53 -10.67
CA LEU A 27 7.64 -17.34 -10.66
C LEU A 27 8.53 -16.11 -10.83
N ASP A 28 8.10 -15.18 -11.68
CA ASP A 28 8.74 -13.87 -11.79
C ASP A 28 8.57 -13.09 -10.49
N ALA A 29 9.67 -12.48 -10.02
CA ALA A 29 9.69 -11.73 -8.78
C ALA A 29 10.54 -10.47 -8.88
N ALA A 30 10.18 -9.44 -8.11
CA ALA A 30 10.90 -8.18 -8.05
C ALA A 30 10.88 -7.59 -6.64
N GLY A 31 11.99 -6.99 -6.21
CA GLY A 31 12.09 -6.24 -4.96
C GLY A 31 11.77 -4.76 -5.19
N ARG A 32 10.69 -4.23 -4.60
CA ARG A 32 10.32 -2.80 -4.68
C ARG A 32 9.59 -2.34 -3.42
N TYR A 33 9.84 -1.09 -3.01
CA TYR A 33 9.16 -0.42 -1.89
C TYR A 33 9.29 -1.17 -0.54
N GLY A 34 10.37 -1.94 -0.35
CA GLY A 34 10.56 -2.78 0.82
C GLY A 34 9.79 -4.11 0.81
N TYR A 35 9.20 -4.50 -0.34
CA TYR A 35 8.50 -5.76 -0.52
C TYR A 35 9.15 -6.62 -1.61
N VAL A 36 8.92 -7.93 -1.52
CA VAL A 36 9.12 -8.87 -2.62
C VAL A 36 7.77 -9.08 -3.29
N TRP A 37 7.66 -8.69 -4.55
CA TRP A 37 6.51 -8.92 -5.38
C TRP A 37 6.71 -10.20 -6.16
N VAL A 38 5.66 -11.00 -6.27
CA VAL A 38 5.66 -12.26 -7.02
C VAL A 38 4.49 -12.25 -7.99
N TRP A 39 4.76 -12.54 -9.26
CA TRP A 39 3.71 -12.73 -10.23
C TRP A 39 3.06 -14.11 -10.07
N TYR A 40 1.73 -14.14 -10.01
CA TYR A 40 0.96 -15.37 -9.89
C TYR A 40 -0.15 -15.41 -10.95
N GLY A 41 -0.20 -16.49 -11.73
CA GLY A 41 -1.18 -16.69 -12.79
C GLY A 41 -0.53 -17.22 -14.07
N SER A 42 -0.18 -16.32 -14.99
CA SER A 42 0.50 -16.66 -16.26
C SER A 42 2.01 -16.91 -16.08
N PRO A 43 2.67 -17.57 -17.06
CA PRO A 43 4.13 -17.79 -17.03
C PRO A 43 4.98 -16.52 -17.03
N GLN A 44 4.43 -15.39 -17.45
CA GLN A 44 5.07 -14.07 -17.46
C GLN A 44 4.07 -13.00 -16.99
N PRO A 45 4.53 -11.90 -16.38
CA PRO A 45 3.69 -10.77 -15.99
C PRO A 45 2.88 -10.19 -17.15
N LEU A 46 1.57 -10.02 -16.94
CA LEU A 46 0.68 -9.40 -17.92
C LEU A 46 0.67 -7.86 -17.82
N HIS A 47 1.02 -7.33 -16.66
CA HIS A 47 1.08 -5.90 -16.40
C HIS A 47 2.25 -5.60 -15.45
N PRO A 48 2.80 -4.37 -15.49
CA PRO A 48 3.88 -3.98 -14.60
C PRO A 48 3.40 -3.89 -13.14
N LEU A 49 4.35 -3.71 -12.23
CA LEU A 49 4.06 -3.27 -10.87
C LEU A 49 3.62 -1.80 -10.87
N PRO A 50 2.80 -1.37 -9.89
CA PRO A 50 2.48 0.04 -9.76
C PRO A 50 3.73 0.89 -9.48
N GLU A 51 3.78 2.08 -10.08
CA GLU A 51 4.78 3.10 -9.77
C GLU A 51 4.34 3.95 -8.58
N ILE A 52 5.21 4.09 -7.58
CA ILE A 52 4.96 4.86 -6.36
C ILE A 52 6.21 5.65 -6.04
N THR A 53 6.40 6.79 -6.71
CA THR A 53 7.60 7.61 -6.54
C THR A 53 7.81 8.02 -5.07
N ALA A 54 6.70 8.24 -4.34
CA ALA A 54 6.71 8.57 -2.92
C ALA A 54 7.26 7.45 -2.02
N ALA A 55 7.37 6.22 -2.52
CA ALA A 55 7.85 5.04 -1.80
C ALA A 55 9.22 4.56 -2.27
N ASP A 56 9.83 5.24 -3.24
CA ASP A 56 11.18 4.89 -3.72
C ASP A 56 12.21 5.11 -2.62
N VAL A 57 13.17 4.19 -2.53
CA VAL A 57 14.20 4.16 -1.45
C VAL A 57 15.04 5.44 -1.44
N ASP A 58 15.27 6.04 -2.60
CA ASP A 58 16.06 7.26 -2.75
C ASP A 58 15.23 8.54 -2.57
N ASN A 59 13.92 8.41 -2.34
CA ASN A 59 13.05 9.55 -2.14
C ASN A 59 13.13 10.08 -0.70
N GLY A 60 14.13 10.94 -0.48
CA GLY A 60 14.38 11.61 0.79
C GLY A 60 13.25 12.51 1.29
N ASP A 61 12.24 12.80 0.48
CA ASP A 61 11.12 13.68 0.84
C ASP A 61 10.02 12.96 1.63
N PHE A 62 10.07 11.62 1.75
CA PHE A 62 9.03 10.85 2.43
C PHE A 62 9.56 10.02 3.60
N MET A 63 8.71 9.81 4.60
CA MET A 63 8.90 8.84 5.68
C MET A 63 7.99 7.65 5.43
N HIS A 64 8.46 6.44 5.71
CA HIS A 64 7.72 5.21 5.42
C HIS A 64 7.32 4.49 6.70
N LEU A 65 6.11 3.94 6.71
CA LEU A 65 5.63 3.01 7.73
C LEU A 65 5.10 1.76 7.05
N HIS A 66 5.80 0.64 7.24
CA HIS A 66 5.43 -0.68 6.75
C HIS A 66 4.76 -1.49 7.86
N PHE A 67 3.69 -2.19 7.52
CA PHE A 67 3.06 -3.16 8.40
C PHE A 67 2.20 -4.14 7.59
N ALA A 68 1.87 -5.25 8.23
CA ALA A 68 0.98 -6.25 7.68
C ALA A 68 0.20 -6.90 8.81
N PHE A 69 -0.97 -7.44 8.49
CA PHE A 69 -1.77 -8.22 9.42
C PHE A 69 -2.58 -9.28 8.68
N GLU A 70 -2.92 -10.33 9.41
CA GLU A 70 -3.78 -11.39 8.91
C GLU A 70 -5.24 -10.94 8.91
N THR A 71 -6.00 -11.35 7.91
CA THR A 71 -7.43 -11.13 7.83
C THR A 71 -8.12 -12.33 7.19
N THR A 72 -9.32 -12.63 7.68
CA THR A 72 -10.18 -13.67 7.09
C THR A 72 -11.19 -13.12 6.08
N THR A 73 -11.15 -11.80 5.86
CA THR A 73 -12.05 -11.13 4.91
C THR A 73 -11.65 -11.44 3.48
N ALA A 74 -12.63 -11.64 2.60
CA ALA A 74 -12.40 -11.84 1.17
C ALA A 74 -11.69 -10.63 0.55
N VAL A 75 -10.74 -10.88 -0.36
CA VAL A 75 -9.95 -9.83 -1.05
C VAL A 75 -10.84 -8.78 -1.70
N LEU A 76 -11.94 -9.19 -2.32
CA LEU A 76 -12.87 -8.25 -2.96
C LEU A 76 -13.48 -7.25 -1.95
N ARG A 77 -13.86 -7.70 -0.75
CA ARG A 77 -14.42 -6.84 0.30
C ARG A 77 -13.39 -5.85 0.85
N ILE A 78 -12.12 -6.26 0.88
CA ILE A 78 -11.00 -5.38 1.22
C ILE A 78 -10.83 -4.28 0.17
N VAL A 79 -10.92 -4.62 -1.11
CA VAL A 79 -10.82 -3.65 -2.21
C VAL A 79 -12.04 -2.71 -2.22
N GLU A 80 -13.25 -3.24 -2.05
CA GLU A 80 -14.49 -2.46 -1.97
C GLU A 80 -14.45 -1.41 -0.85
N ASN A 81 -13.81 -1.73 0.28
CA ASN A 81 -13.75 -0.83 1.44
C ASN A 81 -13.13 0.54 1.12
N PHE A 82 -12.19 0.63 0.17
CA PHE A 82 -11.63 1.90 -0.26
C PHE A 82 -12.66 2.87 -0.83
N TYR A 83 -13.68 2.34 -1.49
CA TYR A 83 -14.67 3.13 -2.22
C TYR A 83 -15.94 3.38 -1.40
N ASP A 84 -16.04 2.79 -0.20
CA ASP A 84 -17.15 3.02 0.72
C ASP A 84 -16.92 4.31 1.52
N ALA A 85 -17.42 5.44 1.04
CA ALA A 85 -17.30 6.71 1.76
C ALA A 85 -17.90 6.67 3.18
N GLN A 86 -18.93 5.83 3.43
CA GLN A 86 -19.67 5.84 4.68
C GLN A 86 -18.90 5.20 5.84
N HIS A 87 -17.91 4.33 5.58
CA HIS A 87 -17.10 3.74 6.63
C HIS A 87 -16.19 4.77 7.34
N ALA A 88 -15.97 5.94 6.74
CA ALA A 88 -15.14 7.01 7.30
C ALA A 88 -15.57 7.42 8.73
N THR A 89 -16.87 7.56 8.98
CA THR A 89 -17.36 7.98 10.30
C THR A 89 -17.12 6.91 11.38
N PRO A 90 -17.61 5.67 11.26
CA PRO A 90 -17.47 4.67 12.32
C PRO A 90 -16.05 4.13 12.49
N VAL A 91 -15.25 4.05 11.42
CA VAL A 91 -13.91 3.42 11.48
C VAL A 91 -12.81 4.44 11.76
N HIS A 92 -12.89 5.62 11.13
CA HIS A 92 -11.81 6.62 11.18
C HIS A 92 -12.13 7.82 12.07
N ALA A 93 -13.29 7.82 12.74
CA ALA A 93 -13.81 8.95 13.50
C ALA A 93 -13.83 10.25 12.68
N LEU A 94 -14.13 10.12 11.38
CA LEU A 94 -14.21 11.20 10.40
C LEU A 94 -15.69 11.54 10.15
N PRO A 95 -16.26 12.53 10.86
CA PRO A 95 -17.65 12.93 10.64
C PRO A 95 -17.77 13.65 9.29
N ILE A 96 -18.24 12.91 8.29
CA ILE A 96 -18.49 13.43 6.94
C ILE A 96 -19.87 14.10 6.91
N SER A 97 -19.96 15.30 6.35
CA SER A 97 -21.24 15.99 6.17
C SER A 97 -21.81 15.82 4.76
N ALA A 98 -20.92 15.71 3.79
CA ALA A 98 -21.21 15.35 2.42
C ALA A 98 -19.98 14.69 1.80
N PHE A 99 -20.18 13.92 0.74
CA PHE A 99 -19.09 13.40 -0.08
C PHE A 99 -19.49 13.35 -1.56
N GLU A 100 -18.48 13.42 -2.43
CA GLU A 100 -18.63 13.17 -3.87
C GLU A 100 -17.74 11.99 -4.25
N LEU A 101 -18.32 10.97 -4.89
CA LEU A 101 -17.57 9.84 -5.46
C LEU A 101 -17.31 10.10 -6.95
N LYS A 102 -16.07 9.90 -7.38
CA LYS A 102 -15.60 10.15 -8.74
C LYS A 102 -15.02 8.87 -9.33
N LEU A 103 -15.29 8.66 -10.60
CA LEU A 103 -14.64 7.64 -11.42
C LEU A 103 -13.77 8.35 -12.44
N PHE A 104 -12.60 7.79 -12.71
CA PHE A 104 -11.62 8.37 -13.61
C PHE A 104 -11.24 7.36 -14.68
N ASP A 105 -11.67 7.63 -15.91
CA ASP A 105 -11.28 6.85 -17.09
C ASP A 105 -10.03 7.42 -17.79
N ASP A 106 -9.70 8.69 -17.53
CA ASP A 106 -8.54 9.37 -18.08
C ASP A 106 -7.39 9.43 -17.06
N TRP A 107 -6.41 8.55 -17.26
CA TRP A 107 -5.22 8.46 -16.41
C TRP A 107 -4.23 9.60 -16.63
N SER A 108 -4.34 10.42 -17.69
CA SER A 108 -3.30 11.39 -18.10
C SER A 108 -2.98 12.44 -17.04
N ARG A 109 -3.89 12.63 -16.07
CA ARG A 109 -3.70 13.51 -14.91
C ARG A 109 -2.74 12.94 -13.85
N TRP A 110 -2.48 11.63 -13.90
CA TRP A 110 -1.62 10.90 -12.97
C TRP A 110 -0.58 10.09 -13.76
N PRO A 111 0.52 10.71 -14.20
CA PRO A 111 1.53 10.02 -15.00
C PRO A 111 2.10 8.74 -14.36
N GLU A 112 2.07 8.65 -13.02
CA GLU A 112 2.52 7.46 -12.28
C GLU A 112 1.72 6.19 -12.63
N VAL A 113 0.47 6.31 -13.09
CA VAL A 113 -0.35 5.12 -13.42
C VAL A 113 -0.34 4.78 -14.90
N GLU A 114 0.39 5.52 -15.73
CA GLU A 114 0.45 5.33 -17.18
C GLU A 114 0.75 3.87 -17.57
N SER A 115 1.74 3.26 -16.92
CA SER A 115 2.20 1.91 -17.24
C SER A 115 1.11 0.85 -17.01
N LEU A 116 0.37 0.95 -15.89
CA LEU A 116 -0.75 0.09 -15.56
C LEU A 116 -1.97 0.39 -16.45
N ALA A 117 -2.27 1.65 -16.67
CA ALA A 117 -3.43 2.07 -17.47
C ALA A 117 -3.28 1.65 -18.93
N ARG A 118 -2.08 1.78 -19.52
CA ARG A 118 -1.79 1.27 -20.88
C ARG A 118 -1.87 -0.25 -20.97
N ALA A 119 -1.64 -0.96 -19.87
CA ALA A 119 -1.80 -2.41 -19.79
C ALA A 119 -3.26 -2.84 -19.52
N GLY A 120 -4.21 -1.90 -19.38
CA GLY A 120 -5.60 -2.21 -19.04
C GLY A 120 -5.78 -2.75 -17.61
N ALA A 121 -4.81 -2.48 -16.73
CA ALA A 121 -4.73 -3.00 -15.37
C ALA A 121 -4.87 -1.89 -14.32
N TRP A 122 -5.57 -0.81 -14.65
CA TRP A 122 -5.82 0.33 -13.77
C TRP A 122 -7.29 0.70 -13.74
N PHE A 123 -7.76 1.11 -12.57
CA PHE A 123 -9.06 1.71 -12.34
C PHE A 123 -8.90 2.91 -11.40
N GLY A 124 -9.25 4.11 -11.88
CA GLY A 124 -9.15 5.33 -11.11
C GLY A 124 -10.47 5.68 -10.42
N ALA A 125 -10.40 6.08 -9.15
CA ALA A 125 -11.53 6.70 -8.47
C ALA A 125 -11.08 7.82 -7.52
N GLY A 126 -12.04 8.55 -6.96
CA GLY A 126 -11.77 9.51 -5.91
C GLY A 126 -12.96 9.77 -5.02
N ILE A 127 -12.70 10.20 -3.79
CA ILE A 127 -13.73 10.67 -2.87
C ILE A 127 -13.32 12.03 -2.34
N ASP A 128 -14.18 13.02 -2.55
CA ASP A 128 -14.04 14.33 -1.92
C ASP A 128 -14.96 14.40 -0.71
N PHE A 129 -14.38 14.48 0.47
CA PHE A 129 -15.10 14.65 1.72
C PHE A 129 -15.21 16.12 2.10
N HIS A 130 -16.43 16.54 2.41
CA HIS A 130 -16.69 17.76 3.15
C HIS A 130 -16.78 17.43 4.63
N VAL A 131 -15.91 18.07 5.41
CA VAL A 131 -15.81 17.88 6.86
C VAL A 131 -16.21 19.16 7.56
N ASN A 132 -17.31 19.12 8.32
CA ASN A 132 -17.81 20.30 9.03
C ASN A 132 -16.88 20.70 10.20
N ARG A 133 -16.18 19.73 10.79
CA ARG A 133 -15.15 19.85 11.85
C ARG A 133 -14.70 18.45 12.26
N TYR A 134 -13.40 18.24 12.44
CA TYR A 134 -12.92 17.09 13.23
C TYR A 134 -13.38 17.28 14.69
N PHE A 135 -14.34 16.48 15.16
CA PHE A 135 -14.76 16.46 16.55
C PHE A 135 -13.99 15.37 17.32
N GLY A 136 -13.54 15.69 18.54
CA GLY A 136 -12.78 14.78 19.41
C GLY A 136 -11.38 15.30 19.77
N PRO A 137 -10.60 14.55 20.58
CA PRO A 137 -9.24 14.93 21.01
C PRO A 137 -8.31 15.30 19.84
N LEU A 138 -8.52 14.70 18.68
CA LEU A 138 -7.75 14.91 17.44
C LEU A 138 -8.06 16.25 16.77
N GLY A 139 -9.28 16.76 16.89
CA GLY A 139 -9.64 18.10 16.42
C GLY A 139 -8.92 19.22 17.18
N MET A 140 -8.45 18.97 18.41
CA MET A 140 -7.59 19.91 19.14
C MET A 140 -6.15 19.87 18.63
N LEU A 141 -5.59 18.68 18.37
CA LEU A 141 -4.24 18.52 17.82
C LEU A 141 -4.13 19.09 16.39
N SER A 142 -5.12 18.83 15.52
CA SER A 142 -5.15 19.37 14.16
C SER A 142 -5.24 20.91 14.16
N ARG A 143 -6.06 21.49 15.04
CA ARG A 143 -6.16 22.96 15.21
C ARG A 143 -4.86 23.58 15.74
N ALA A 144 -4.21 22.96 16.72
CA ALA A 144 -2.93 23.44 17.26
C ALA A 144 -1.81 23.44 16.19
N LEU A 145 -1.96 22.62 15.16
CA LEU A 145 -1.04 22.52 14.03
C LEU A 145 -1.46 23.36 12.81
N GLY A 146 -2.52 24.17 12.94
CA GLY A 146 -3.01 25.03 11.86
C GLY A 146 -3.72 24.28 10.73
N LEU A 147 -4.09 23.01 10.93
CA LEU A 147 -4.87 22.21 9.97
C LEU A 147 -6.34 22.63 10.08
N ASN A 148 -6.67 23.80 9.54
CA ASN A 148 -8.05 24.27 9.45
C ASN A 148 -8.67 23.69 8.17
N MET A 149 -8.93 22.38 8.22
CA MET A 149 -9.30 21.60 7.04
C MET A 149 -10.76 21.80 6.66
N SER A 150 -10.99 22.17 5.41
CA SER A 150 -12.34 22.28 4.84
C SER A 150 -12.70 21.09 3.96
N GLN A 151 -11.68 20.48 3.33
CA GLN A 151 -11.84 19.38 2.39
C GLN A 151 -10.72 18.34 2.54
N MET A 152 -11.11 17.08 2.43
CA MET A 152 -10.20 15.94 2.33
C MET A 152 -10.47 15.22 1.01
N ASN A 153 -9.45 15.11 0.17
CA ASN A 153 -9.53 14.49 -1.13
C ASN A 153 -8.78 13.17 -1.10
N LEU A 154 -9.47 12.09 -1.45
CA LEU A 154 -8.89 10.78 -1.68
C LEU A 154 -8.87 10.51 -3.18
N HIS A 155 -7.72 10.08 -3.67
CA HIS A 155 -7.60 9.52 -5.01
C HIS A 155 -7.14 8.08 -4.90
N PHE A 156 -7.74 7.19 -5.68
CA PHE A 156 -7.51 5.77 -5.65
C PHE A 156 -7.05 5.29 -7.02
N ASP A 157 -5.93 4.58 -7.01
CA ASP A 157 -5.36 3.90 -8.16
C ASP A 157 -5.46 2.39 -7.91
N GLY A 158 -6.59 1.81 -8.33
CA GLY A 158 -6.84 0.38 -8.23
C GLY A 158 -6.09 -0.40 -9.31
N TYR A 159 -5.52 -1.55 -8.94
CA TYR A 159 -4.86 -2.47 -9.87
C TYR A 159 -5.04 -3.91 -9.39
N PRO A 160 -4.74 -4.93 -10.23
CA PRO A 160 -4.84 -6.33 -9.81
C PRO A 160 -3.94 -6.61 -8.61
N GLY A 161 -4.55 -6.89 -7.46
CA GLY A 161 -3.87 -7.21 -6.20
C GLY A 161 -3.85 -6.09 -5.16
N GLY A 162 -4.36 -4.89 -5.46
CA GLY A 162 -4.36 -3.81 -4.49
C GLY A 162 -4.89 -2.46 -4.96
N CYS A 163 -4.57 -1.44 -4.17
CA CYS A 163 -4.90 -0.05 -4.44
C CYS A 163 -3.82 0.85 -3.86
N ILE A 164 -3.52 1.95 -4.55
CA ILE A 164 -2.79 3.08 -3.99
C ILE A 164 -3.76 4.21 -3.72
N MET A 165 -3.83 4.65 -2.47
CA MET A 165 -4.62 5.81 -2.08
C MET A 165 -3.69 7.01 -1.87
N THR A 166 -3.93 8.10 -2.59
CA THR A 166 -3.31 9.40 -2.33
C THR A 166 -4.26 10.24 -1.48
N VAL A 167 -3.77 10.74 -0.35
CA VAL A 167 -4.55 11.56 0.58
C VAL A 167 -4.06 13.00 0.56
N ALA A 168 -4.95 13.92 0.19
CA ALA A 168 -4.70 15.35 0.20
C ALA A 168 -5.67 16.06 1.14
N LEU A 169 -5.17 17.11 1.80
CA LEU A 169 -5.97 18.00 2.64
C LEU A 169 -5.85 19.41 2.06
N ASP A 170 -6.99 20.02 1.73
CA ASP A 170 -7.08 21.30 1.01
C ASP A 170 -6.07 21.36 -0.18
N ALA A 171 -6.10 20.31 -1.01
CA ALA A 171 -5.22 20.08 -2.18
C ALA A 171 -3.72 19.82 -1.90
N ASP A 172 -3.24 19.83 -0.66
CA ASP A 172 -1.85 19.43 -0.36
C ASP A 172 -1.78 17.94 0.02
N VAL A 173 -1.06 17.18 -0.81
CA VAL A 173 -0.81 15.75 -0.59
C VAL A 173 -0.03 15.55 0.71
N LYS A 174 -0.61 14.79 1.64
CA LYS A 174 -0.01 14.48 2.94
C LYS A 174 0.69 13.13 2.94
N TYR A 175 0.04 12.12 2.36
CA TYR A 175 0.62 10.79 2.26
C TYR A 175 0.03 9.99 1.10
N LYS A 176 0.76 8.95 0.71
CA LYS A 176 0.26 7.86 -0.12
C LYS A 176 0.21 6.58 0.70
N LEU A 177 -0.84 5.79 0.54
CA LEU A 177 -1.01 4.47 1.14
C LEU A 177 -1.03 3.43 0.01
N LEU A 178 -0.06 2.53 0.01
CA LEU A 178 -0.12 1.28 -0.74
C LEU A 178 -0.82 0.23 0.12
N GLN A 179 -1.85 -0.42 -0.42
CA GLN A 179 -2.46 -1.59 0.19
C GLN A 179 -2.50 -2.74 -0.81
N CYS A 180 -1.93 -3.88 -0.42
CA CYS A 180 -1.91 -5.11 -1.22
C CYS A 180 -2.42 -6.27 -0.38
N VAL A 181 -2.90 -7.33 -1.04
CA VAL A 181 -3.35 -8.53 -0.35
C VAL A 181 -2.68 -9.77 -0.93
N THR A 182 -2.13 -10.60 -0.05
CA THR A 182 -1.60 -11.92 -0.40
C THR A 182 -2.57 -12.99 0.10
N PRO A 183 -3.30 -13.69 -0.79
CA PRO A 183 -4.06 -14.88 -0.40
C PRO A 183 -3.13 -15.97 0.10
N VAL A 184 -3.43 -16.57 1.26
CA VAL A 184 -2.62 -17.64 1.87
C VAL A 184 -3.32 -18.98 1.76
N SER A 185 -4.62 -19.01 2.09
CA SER A 185 -5.48 -20.18 1.96
C SER A 185 -6.94 -19.74 1.85
N ASP A 186 -7.86 -20.69 1.73
CA ASP A 186 -9.29 -20.40 1.74
C ASP A 186 -9.68 -19.56 2.97
N GLY A 187 -10.20 -18.36 2.71
CA GLY A 187 -10.62 -17.42 3.74
C GLY A 187 -9.50 -16.90 4.64
N LYS A 188 -8.22 -16.98 4.23
CA LYS A 188 -7.10 -16.38 4.96
C LYS A 188 -6.20 -15.58 4.02
N ASN A 189 -5.97 -14.33 4.39
CA ASN A 189 -5.20 -13.39 3.62
C ASN A 189 -4.24 -12.62 4.54
N ILE A 190 -3.15 -12.13 3.97
CA ILE A 190 -2.29 -11.14 4.61
C ILE A 190 -2.51 -9.83 3.88
N MET A 191 -2.93 -8.79 4.61
CA MET A 191 -3.01 -7.44 4.07
C MET A 191 -1.70 -6.71 4.39
N HIS A 192 -1.04 -6.23 3.34
CA HIS A 192 0.20 -5.47 3.41
C HIS A 192 -0.08 -3.99 3.19
N MET A 193 0.48 -3.15 4.06
CA MET A 193 0.25 -1.71 4.04
C MET A 193 1.58 -0.96 4.12
N LEU A 194 1.74 0.03 3.24
CA LEU A 194 2.85 0.97 3.27
C LEU A 194 2.31 2.39 3.19
N ILE A 195 2.58 3.18 4.22
CA ILE A 195 2.27 4.61 4.25
C ILE A 195 3.53 5.41 3.97
N SER A 196 3.52 6.21 2.91
CA SER A 196 4.58 7.17 2.57
C SER A 196 4.11 8.59 2.86
N ILE A 197 4.64 9.19 3.94
CA ILE A 197 4.23 10.47 4.50
C ILE A 197 5.20 11.56 4.05
N LYS A 198 4.68 12.61 3.42
CA LYS A 198 5.48 13.75 2.94
C LYS A 198 6.12 14.47 4.12
N LYS A 199 7.43 14.67 4.08
CA LYS A 199 8.18 15.43 5.09
C LYS A 199 7.95 16.92 4.83
N VAL A 200 7.33 17.59 5.79
CA VAL A 200 7.16 19.05 5.75
C VAL A 200 7.72 19.67 7.03
N GLY A 201 8.42 20.80 6.90
CA GLY A 201 8.96 21.56 8.03
C GLY A 201 10.10 20.87 8.77
N GLY A 202 10.30 21.28 10.03
CA GLY A 202 11.35 20.79 10.93
C GLY A 202 11.03 19.45 11.60
N VAL A 203 11.99 18.93 12.38
CA VAL A 203 11.93 17.59 13.01
C VAL A 203 10.66 17.37 13.83
N LEU A 204 10.25 18.36 14.64
CA LEU A 204 9.04 18.25 15.46
C LEU A 204 7.78 18.07 14.59
N ARG A 205 7.64 18.86 13.51
CA ARG A 205 6.49 18.76 12.60
C ARG A 205 6.41 17.39 11.95
N ARG A 206 7.56 16.87 11.49
CA ARG A 206 7.66 15.53 10.90
C ARG A 206 7.28 14.43 11.89
N ALA A 207 7.74 14.51 13.13
CA ALA A 207 7.35 13.56 14.17
C ALA A 207 5.83 13.59 14.41
N THR A 208 5.24 14.78 14.44
CA THR A 208 3.79 14.92 14.57
C THR A 208 3.03 14.34 13.36
N ASP A 209 3.47 14.63 12.14
CA ASP A 209 2.86 14.09 10.91
C ASP A 209 2.99 12.55 10.85
N PHE A 210 4.10 12.00 11.33
CA PHE A 210 4.27 10.54 11.44
C PHE A 210 3.25 9.91 12.40
N VAL A 211 2.99 10.54 13.54
CA VAL A 211 1.98 10.07 14.50
C VAL A 211 0.57 10.18 13.91
N LEU A 212 0.22 11.36 13.37
CA LEU A 212 -1.13 11.65 12.87
C LEU A 212 -1.48 10.87 11.60
N PHE A 213 -0.57 10.80 10.62
CA PHE A 213 -0.86 10.17 9.33
C PHE A 213 -0.36 8.73 9.24
N GLY A 214 0.65 8.35 10.04
CA GLY A 214 1.20 6.99 10.05
C GLY A 214 0.53 6.11 11.09
N LEU A 215 0.82 6.37 12.37
CA LEU A 215 0.40 5.48 13.47
C LEU A 215 -1.12 5.40 13.62
N GLN A 216 -1.85 6.51 13.43
CA GLN A 216 -3.30 6.50 13.49
C GLN A 216 -3.92 5.67 12.35
N THR A 217 -3.45 5.86 11.11
CA THR A 217 -3.91 5.07 9.96
C THR A 217 -3.63 3.59 10.15
N ARG A 218 -2.47 3.24 10.72
CA ARG A 218 -2.16 1.86 11.13
C ARG A 218 -3.15 1.33 12.16
N GLN A 219 -3.52 2.14 13.15
CA GLN A 219 -4.47 1.72 14.18
C GLN A 219 -5.89 1.52 13.62
N ALA A 220 -6.32 2.35 12.66
CA ALA A 220 -7.63 2.23 12.05
C ALA A 220 -7.76 1.06 11.06
N ALA A 221 -6.64 0.52 10.59
CA ALA A 221 -6.62 -0.60 9.66
C ALA A 221 -6.76 -1.97 10.34
N GLY A 222 -6.40 -2.09 11.62
CA GLY A 222 -6.32 -3.35 12.37
C GLY A 222 -7.41 -3.55 13.40
#